data_AF-A0A962NF34-F1
#
_entry.id   AF-A0A962NF34-F1
#
_cell.length_a   1.000
_cell.length_b   1.000
_cell.length_c   1.000
_cell.angle_alpha   90.00
_cell.angle_beta   90.00
_cell.angle_gamma   90.00
#
_symmetry.space_group_name_H-M   'P 1'
#
loop_
_entity.id
_entity.type
_entity.pdbx_description
1 polymer ?
#
loop_
_entity_poly.entity_id
_entity_poly.type
_entity_poly.pdbx_seq_one_letter_code
_entity_poly.pdbx_strand_id
1 'polypeptide(L)' 'HQLATHPGKVFSRAQLMDCVYDDHRVVTDRAVDSHVKNLRRKMETVQPEFEAIRSIYGVGYKFDA' A
#
# COMPACT_ATOMS: atom_id res chain seq x y z
N HIS A 1 2.35 -2.39 9.58
CA HIS A 1 3.72 -2.24 9.06
C HIS A 1 4.11 -3.47 8.22
N GLN A 2 3.71 -3.56 6.94
CA GLN A 2 3.90 -4.78 6.11
C GLN A 2 4.61 -4.52 4.77
N LEU A 3 4.28 -3.42 4.08
CA LEU A 3 4.89 -3.06 2.80
C LEU A 3 6.39 -2.75 2.92
N ALA A 4 6.78 -1.94 3.91
CA ALA A 4 8.17 -1.55 4.12
C ALA A 4 9.09 -2.68 4.65
N THR A 5 8.52 -3.78 5.17
CA THR A 5 9.27 -4.90 5.74
C THR A 5 9.60 -6.01 4.73
N HIS A 6 9.01 -5.98 3.53
CA HIS A 6 9.28 -6.96 2.47
C HIS A 6 9.48 -6.29 1.10
N PRO A 7 10.65 -5.65 0.87
CA PRO A 7 10.97 -5.06 -0.43
C PRO A 7 10.89 -6.11 -1.55
N GLY A 8 10.35 -5.73 -2.70
CA GLY A 8 10.23 -6.58 -3.89
C GLY A 8 8.97 -7.44 -3.95
N LYS A 9 8.23 -7.63 -2.84
CA LYS A 9 7.03 -8.49 -2.82
C LYS A 9 5.79 -7.74 -3.32
N VAL A 10 5.03 -8.40 -4.18
CA VAL A 10 3.72 -7.91 -4.61
C VAL A 10 2.66 -8.40 -3.61
N PHE A 11 1.89 -7.47 -3.08
CA PHE A 11 0.74 -7.73 -2.22
C PHE A 11 -0.55 -7.45 -3.00
N SER A 12 -1.44 -8.44 -3.04
CA SER A 12 -2.77 -8.24 -3.59
C SER A 12 -3.61 -7.31 -2.69
N ARG A 13 -4.70 -6.77 -3.24
CA ARG A 13 -5.64 -5.96 -2.43
C ARG A 13 -6.17 -6.75 -1.24
N ALA A 14 -6.56 -8.01 -1.46
CA ALA A 14 -7.01 -8.90 -0.39
C ALA A 14 -5.94 -9.12 0.69
N GLN A 15 -4.66 -9.28 0.31
CA GLN A 15 -3.59 -9.43 1.29
C GLN A 15 -3.32 -8.15 2.09
N LEU A 16 -3.42 -6.99 1.44
CA LEU A 16 -3.32 -5.70 2.13
C LEU A 16 -4.51 -5.49 3.07
N MET A 17 -5.69 -5.91 2.65
CA MET A 17 -6.92 -5.90 3.44
C MET A 17 -6.77 -6.75 4.70
N ASP A 18 -6.35 -8.01 4.57
CA ASP A 18 -6.10 -8.95 5.68
C ASP A 18 -5.17 -8.35 6.74
N CYS A 19 -4.21 -7.52 6.34
CA CYS A 19 -3.27 -6.85 7.24
C CYS A 19 -3.84 -5.61 7.95
N VAL A 20 -4.95 -5.05 7.46
CA VAL A 20 -5.60 -3.83 7.99
C VAL A 20 -6.83 -4.19 8.85
N TYR A 21 -7.31 -5.44 8.78
CA TYR A 21 -8.50 -5.92 9.49
C TYR A 21 -8.43 -5.88 11.01
N ASP A 22 -7.25 -5.64 11.62
CA ASP A 22 -7.12 -5.44 13.07
C ASP A 22 -7.90 -4.20 13.57
N ASP A 23 -8.27 -3.26 12.68
CA ASP A 23 -8.98 -2.01 13.01
C ASP A 23 -10.51 -2.09 12.85
N HIS A 24 -11.10 -3.29 12.66
CA HIS A 24 -12.57 -3.52 12.63
C HIS A 24 -13.37 -2.64 11.66
N ARG A 25 -12.73 -2.06 10.64
CA ARG A 25 -13.38 -1.28 9.60
C ARG A 25 -13.69 -2.19 8.41
N VAL A 26 -14.93 -2.11 7.90
CA VAL A 26 -15.28 -2.71 6.61
C VAL A 26 -14.54 -1.91 5.54
N VAL A 27 -13.36 -2.40 5.17
CA VAL A 27 -12.55 -1.79 4.11
C VAL A 27 -13.00 -2.42 2.78
N THR A 28 -13.00 -1.63 1.71
CA THR A 28 -13.27 -2.09 0.33
C THR A 28 -12.01 -1.91 -0.50
N ASP A 29 -11.94 -2.53 -1.68
CA ASP A 29 -10.81 -2.32 -2.60
C ASP A 29 -10.50 -0.82 -2.82
N ARG A 30 -11.53 0.04 -2.86
CA ARG A 30 -11.34 1.50 -3.00
C ARG A 30 -10.75 2.17 -1.77
N ALA A 31 -10.97 1.60 -0.58
CA ALA A 31 -10.36 2.11 0.63
C ALA A 31 -8.85 1.78 0.66
N VAL A 32 -8.43 0.61 0.15
CA VAL A 32 -6.99 0.29 -0.05
C VAL A 32 -6.32 1.34 -0.94
N ASP A 33 -6.93 1.66 -2.09
CA ASP A 33 -6.41 2.67 -3.00
C ASP A 33 -6.25 4.04 -2.29
N SER A 34 -7.21 4.41 -1.45
CA SER A 34 -7.19 5.67 -0.67
C SER A 34 -6.08 5.67 0.38
N HIS A 35 -5.87 4.55 1.08
CA HIS A 35 -4.78 4.39 2.04
C HIS A 35 -3.42 4.48 1.36
N VAL A 36 -3.23 3.80 0.22
CA VAL A 36 -2.00 3.88 -0.57
C VAL A 36 -1.73 5.31 -1.05
N LYS A 37 -2.76 6.01 -1.53
CA LYS A 37 -2.65 7.42 -1.93
C LYS A 37 -2.22 8.32 -0.77
N ASN A 38 -2.83 8.15 0.39
CA ASN A 38 -2.48 8.92 1.59
C ASN A 38 -1.06 8.63 2.07
N LEU A 39 -0.62 7.37 1.98
CA LEU A 39 0.75 6.98 2.31
C LEU A 39 1.77 7.62 1.37
N ARG A 40 1.54 7.57 0.04
CA ARG A 40 2.41 8.25 -0.94
C ARG A 40 2.56 9.74 -0.66
N ARG A 41 1.45 10.45 -0.41
CA ARG A 41 1.50 11.87 -0.05
C ARG A 41 2.36 12.14 1.18
N LYS A 42 2.21 11.33 2.25
CA LYS A 42 3.04 11.49 3.45
C LYS A 42 4.53 11.25 3.15
N MET A 43 4.85 10.32 2.26
CA MET A 43 6.24 10.05 1.88
C MET A 43 6.80 11.15 0.97
N GLU A 44 6.02 11.66 0.02
CA GLU A 44 6.38 12.80 -0.83
C GLU A 44 6.76 14.04 -0.01
N THR A 45 6.13 14.27 1.16
CA THR A 45 6.51 15.37 2.05
C THR A 45 7.90 15.22 2.68
N VAL A 46 8.42 14.00 2.76
CA VAL A 46 9.74 13.69 3.33
C VAL A 46 10.77 13.51 2.23
N GLN A 47 10.38 12.90 1.11
CA GLN A 47 11.20 12.65 -0.06
C GLN A 47 10.35 12.84 -1.33
N PRO A 48 10.51 13.96 -2.06
CA PRO A 48 9.67 14.30 -3.22
C PRO A 48 9.71 13.28 -4.37
N GLU A 49 10.79 12.50 -4.47
CA GLU A 49 11.00 11.48 -5.51
C GLU A 49 10.67 10.05 -5.02
N PHE A 50 9.85 9.92 -3.99
CA PHE A 50 9.53 8.62 -3.42
C PHE A 50 8.62 7.77 -4.34
N GLU A 51 9.24 6.89 -5.13
CA GLU A 51 8.55 5.93 -6.00
C GLU A 51 8.49 4.50 -5.44
N ALA A 52 8.64 4.32 -4.13
CA ALA A 52 8.75 2.98 -3.55
C ALA A 52 7.48 2.15 -3.67
N ILE A 53 6.28 2.76 -3.69
CA ILE A 53 5.02 1.99 -3.82
C ILE A 53 4.55 2.03 -5.26
N ARG A 54 4.66 0.91 -5.99
CA ARG A 54 4.18 0.76 -7.37
C ARG A 54 2.82 0.05 -7.43
N SER A 55 1.94 0.57 -8.30
CA SER A 55 0.65 -0.04 -8.60
C SER A 55 0.80 -1.00 -9.78
N ILE A 56 0.45 -2.28 -9.60
CA ILE A 56 0.43 -3.28 -10.67
C ILE A 56 -1.03 -3.56 -11.00
N TYR A 57 -1.48 -3.08 -12.16
CA TYR A 57 -2.87 -3.19 -12.59
C TYR A 57 -3.33 -4.65 -12.65
N GLY A 58 -4.52 -4.95 -12.11
CA GLY A 58 -5.04 -6.32 -12.02
C GLY A 58 -4.38 -7.22 -10.97
N VAL A 59 -3.27 -6.80 -10.34
CA VAL A 59 -2.51 -7.65 -9.39
C VAL A 59 -2.52 -7.08 -7.97
N GLY A 60 -2.15 -5.81 -7.79
CA GLY A 60 -2.05 -5.21 -6.46
C GLY A 60 -0.96 -4.15 -6.37
N TYR A 61 -0.21 -4.14 -5.27
CA TYR A 61 0.82 -3.15 -4.98
C TYR A 61 2.15 -3.82 -4.65
N LYS A 62 3.23 -3.19 -5.08
CA LYS A 62 4.60 -3.61 -4.78
C LYS A 62 5.31 -2.51 -4.03
N PHE A 63 6.08 -2.88 -3.02
CA PHE A 63 7.04 -1.98 -2.39
C PHE A 63 8.44 -2.27 -2.95
N ASP A 64 9.09 -1.28 -3.53
CA ASP A 64 10.47 -1.31 -4.00
C ASP A 64 11.27 -0.36 -3.12
N ALA A 65 12.05 -0.92 -2.20
CA ALA A 65 12.96 -0.16 -1.34
C ALA A 65 14.24 0.21 -2.11
#